data_AF-A0A0F4LWQ4-F1
#
_entry.id   AF-A0A0F4LWQ4-F1
#
_cell.length_a   1.000
_cell.length_b   1.000
_cell.length_c   1.000
_cell.angle_alpha   90.00
_cell.angle_beta   90.00
_cell.angle_gamma   90.00
#
_symmetry.space_group_name_H-M   'P 1'
#
loop_
_entity.id
_entity.type
_entity.pdbx_description
1 polymer ?
#
loop_
_entity_poly.entity_id
_entity_poly.type
_entity_poly.pdbx_seq_one_letter_code
_entity_poly.pdbx_strand_id
1 'polypeptide(L)'
;MKQCILCHCRLGLVKFKSRAGWVCKQCYALVSLNYTQTITNLDWPQLQALYHQQTARQTLEPQEFVITRRINQYILLDDTHQLLCLPNNVKFSGAELAPEYFQYHMLRQSYLEQQTRTQASLVCKNIIVQLKFQDTATVQQRAIVLVPKPIDIHSLIYATQLKVAHQLLATLHQIATPS
;
A
#
# COMPACT_ATOMS: atom_id res chain seq x y z
N MET A 1 23.64 -9.85 28.14
CA MET A 1 22.71 -10.13 27.01
C MET A 1 22.61 -8.88 26.16
N LYS A 2 22.66 -8.99 24.83
CA LYS A 2 22.44 -7.82 23.95
C LYS A 2 20.93 -7.50 23.92
N GLN A 3 20.58 -6.22 23.82
CA GLN A 3 19.20 -5.76 23.64
C GLN A 3 18.99 -5.35 22.19
N CYS A 4 17.75 -5.46 21.73
CA CYS A 4 17.37 -4.89 20.45
C CYS A 4 17.42 -3.37 20.54
N ILE A 5 18.01 -2.72 19.54
CA ILE A 5 18.11 -1.26 19.52
C ILE A 5 16.75 -0.57 19.29
N LEU A 6 15.72 -1.28 18.80
CA LEU A 6 14.39 -0.72 18.50
C LEU A 6 13.34 -0.96 19.60
N CYS A 7 13.11 -2.22 20.00
CA CYS A 7 12.13 -2.58 21.07
C CYS A 7 12.74 -2.62 22.48
N HIS A 8 14.07 -2.51 22.62
CA HIS A 8 14.81 -2.77 23.87
C HIS A 8 14.62 -4.17 24.49
N CYS A 9 13.95 -5.08 23.79
CA CYS A 9 13.74 -6.45 24.22
C CYS A 9 15.04 -7.28 24.20
N ARG A 10 15.14 -8.28 25.09
CA ARG A 10 16.34 -9.12 25.22
C ARG A 10 16.53 -9.97 23.96
N LEU A 11 17.73 -9.97 23.39
CA LEU A 11 18.03 -10.75 22.19
C LEU A 11 18.42 -12.19 22.57
N GLY A 12 17.72 -13.15 21.95
CA GLY A 12 18.07 -14.56 21.98
C GLY A 12 19.13 -14.96 20.93
N LEU A 13 19.06 -16.20 20.47
CA LEU A 13 19.98 -16.75 19.46
C LEU A 13 19.78 -16.09 18.09
N VAL A 14 18.52 -15.87 17.68
CA VAL A 14 18.18 -15.25 16.40
C VAL A 14 18.16 -13.73 16.55
N LYS A 15 19.12 -13.06 15.89
CA LYS A 15 19.29 -11.60 15.91
C LYS A 15 19.93 -11.14 14.61
N PHE A 16 19.60 -9.93 14.18
CA PHE A 16 19.99 -9.37 12.89
C PHE A 16 20.89 -8.16 13.12
N LYS A 17 21.98 -8.05 12.37
CA LYS A 17 22.97 -6.97 12.51
C LYS A 17 22.64 -5.83 11.55
N SER A 18 22.77 -4.60 12.04
CA SER A 18 22.81 -3.36 11.26
C SER A 18 24.08 -2.57 11.56
N ARG A 19 24.26 -1.40 10.93
CA ARG A 19 25.36 -0.48 11.24
C ARG A 19 25.19 0.14 12.62
N ALA A 20 23.95 0.35 13.06
CA ALA A 20 23.62 0.94 14.36
C ALA A 20 23.63 -0.06 15.53
N GLY A 21 23.48 -1.37 15.27
CA GLY A 21 23.48 -2.37 16.32
C GLY A 21 22.76 -3.67 15.97
N TRP A 22 22.08 -4.26 16.94
CA TRP A 22 21.38 -5.54 16.77
C TRP A 22 19.87 -5.39 16.90
N VAL A 23 19.13 -6.12 16.07
CA VAL A 23 17.68 -6.07 15.96
C VAL A 23 17.09 -7.46 16.22
N CYS A 24 15.98 -7.55 16.95
CA CYS A 24 15.27 -8.82 17.18
C CYS A 24 14.52 -9.27 15.92
N LYS A 25 14.04 -10.52 15.87
CA LYS A 25 13.31 -11.05 14.69
C LYS A 25 12.06 -10.24 14.33
N GLN A 26 11.31 -9.79 15.33
CA GLN A 26 10.06 -9.02 15.13
C GLN A 26 10.36 -7.64 14.54
N CYS A 27 11.24 -6.87 15.17
CA CYS A 27 11.66 -5.57 14.65
C CYS A 27 12.38 -5.70 13.31
N TYR A 28 13.10 -6.81 13.07
CA TYR A 28 13.72 -7.06 11.77
C TYR A 28 12.65 -7.22 10.69
N ALA A 29 11.58 -7.98 10.93
CA ALA A 29 10.47 -8.10 9.98
C ALA A 29 9.90 -6.71 9.59
N LEU A 30 9.76 -5.80 10.55
CA LEU A 30 9.32 -4.43 10.30
C LEU A 30 10.32 -3.68 9.40
N VAL A 31 11.57 -3.54 9.84
CA VAL A 31 12.55 -2.68 9.14
C VAL A 31 13.13 -3.31 7.87
N SER A 32 12.88 -4.60 7.63
CA SER A 32 13.23 -5.30 6.38
C SER A 32 12.08 -5.37 5.38
N LEU A 33 10.96 -4.70 5.65
CA LEU A 33 9.74 -4.79 4.86
C LEU A 33 9.33 -6.26 4.65
N ASN A 34 9.11 -6.96 5.76
CA ASN A 34 8.78 -8.38 5.83
C ASN A 34 9.81 -9.28 5.12
N TYR A 35 11.08 -9.14 5.49
CA TYR A 35 12.21 -9.95 4.99
C TYR A 35 12.57 -9.75 3.51
N THR A 36 12.03 -8.73 2.86
CA THR A 36 12.36 -8.41 1.45
C THR A 36 13.65 -7.62 1.30
N GLN A 37 14.15 -7.01 2.38
CA GLN A 37 15.37 -6.18 2.36
C GLN A 37 16.35 -6.53 3.49
N THR A 38 17.64 -6.32 3.24
CA THR A 38 18.69 -6.45 4.26
C THR A 38 18.96 -5.13 4.96
N ILE A 39 19.11 -5.16 6.28
CA ILE A 39 19.32 -3.96 7.11
C ILE A 39 20.78 -3.71 7.49
N THR A 40 21.72 -4.51 6.99
CA THR A 40 23.12 -4.56 7.44
C THR A 40 23.82 -3.20 7.36
N ASN A 41 23.47 -2.39 6.35
CA ASN A 41 24.09 -1.09 6.08
C ASN A 41 23.33 0.09 6.68
N LEU A 42 22.15 -0.14 7.28
CA LEU A 42 21.30 0.92 7.79
C LEU A 42 21.82 1.48 9.12
N ASP A 43 21.84 2.80 9.20
CA ASP A 43 22.17 3.55 10.42
C ASP A 43 20.95 3.77 11.33
N TRP A 44 21.16 4.45 12.46
CA TRP A 44 20.12 4.63 13.48
C TRP A 44 18.93 5.46 12.95
N PRO A 45 19.12 6.64 12.33
CA PRO A 45 18.02 7.41 11.77
C PRO A 45 17.19 6.61 10.75
N GLN A 46 17.83 5.86 9.85
CA GLN A 46 17.14 5.04 8.85
C GLN A 46 16.29 3.93 9.48
N LEU A 47 16.86 3.21 10.45
CA LEU A 47 16.15 2.15 11.16
C LEU A 47 14.99 2.70 11.99
N GLN A 48 15.19 3.83 12.65
CA GLN A 48 14.15 4.48 13.44
C GLN A 48 13.00 4.96 12.54
N ALA A 49 13.30 5.57 11.40
CA ALA A 49 12.29 6.00 10.43
C ALA A 49 11.46 4.80 9.91
N LEU A 50 12.12 3.72 9.48
CA LEU A 50 11.45 2.50 9.02
C LEU A 50 10.62 1.87 10.13
N TYR A 51 11.16 1.80 11.35
CA TYR A 51 10.47 1.22 12.49
C TYR A 51 9.21 2.00 12.84
N HIS A 52 9.27 3.32 12.95
CA HIS A 52 8.09 4.14 13.21
C HIS A 52 7.07 4.07 12.07
N GLN A 53 7.53 4.13 10.82
CA GLN A 53 6.65 4.04 9.64
C GLN A 53 5.88 2.71 9.61
N GLN A 54 6.54 1.60 9.86
CA GLN A 54 5.91 0.28 9.82
C GLN A 54 5.11 -0.03 11.10
N THR A 55 5.54 0.46 12.26
CA THR A 55 4.76 0.33 13.50
C THR A 55 3.45 1.11 13.40
N ALA A 56 3.49 2.34 12.86
CA ALA A 56 2.28 3.12 12.58
C ALA A 56 1.34 2.43 11.58
N ARG A 57 1.88 1.67 10.63
CA ARG A 57 1.09 0.82 9.72
C ARG A 57 0.49 -0.40 10.41
N GLN A 58 1.20 -1.01 11.37
CA GLN A 58 0.68 -2.16 12.13
C GLN A 58 -0.42 -1.80 13.12
N THR A 59 -0.46 -0.56 13.61
CA THR A 59 -1.60 -0.07 14.41
C THR A 59 -2.92 -0.03 13.62
N LEU A 60 -2.87 -0.22 12.29
CA LEU A 60 -4.03 -0.25 11.42
C LEU A 60 -4.42 -1.65 10.95
N GLU A 61 -3.83 -2.74 11.45
CA GLU A 61 -4.52 -4.04 11.39
C GLU A 61 -5.63 -4.01 12.43
N PRO A 62 -6.89 -3.74 12.07
CA PRO A 62 -7.90 -3.61 13.07
C PRO A 62 -8.30 -5.04 13.37
N GLN A 63 -8.15 -5.47 14.63
CA GLN A 63 -8.87 -6.65 15.12
C GLN A 63 -10.41 -6.53 14.87
N GLU A 64 -10.88 -5.37 14.39
CA GLU A 64 -12.27 -4.99 14.16
C GLU A 64 -12.55 -4.46 12.74
N PHE A 65 -11.77 -4.79 11.69
CA PHE A 65 -12.10 -4.32 10.33
C PHE A 65 -13.39 -4.99 9.85
N VAL A 66 -14.46 -4.21 9.68
CA VAL A 66 -15.76 -4.70 9.23
C VAL A 66 -15.99 -4.24 7.79
N ILE A 67 -16.03 -5.19 6.86
CA ILE A 67 -16.29 -4.87 5.46
C ILE A 67 -17.76 -4.45 5.30
N THR A 68 -18.00 -3.14 5.20
CA THR A 68 -19.33 -2.58 4.91
C THR A 68 -19.60 -2.55 3.40
N ARG A 69 -18.57 -2.23 2.61
CA ARG A 69 -18.66 -2.14 1.14
C ARG A 69 -17.39 -2.67 0.47
N ARG A 70 -17.53 -3.09 -0.79
CA ARG A 70 -16.41 -3.54 -1.64
C ARG A 70 -16.48 -2.86 -3.00
N ILE A 71 -15.34 -2.43 -3.53
CA ILE A 71 -15.22 -1.97 -4.91
C ILE A 71 -14.46 -3.03 -5.70
N ASN A 72 -15.23 -3.97 -6.26
CA ASN A 72 -14.70 -5.18 -6.88
C ASN A 72 -13.70 -5.88 -5.93
N GLN A 73 -12.56 -6.30 -6.46
CA GLN A 73 -11.47 -6.94 -5.72
C GLN A 73 -10.37 -5.96 -5.27
N TYR A 74 -10.53 -4.65 -5.56
CA TYR A 74 -9.45 -3.67 -5.47
C TYR A 74 -9.41 -2.91 -4.16
N ILE A 75 -10.58 -2.62 -3.58
CA ILE A 75 -10.71 -1.84 -2.35
C ILE A 75 -11.82 -2.44 -1.49
N LEU A 76 -11.52 -2.62 -0.21
CA LEU A 76 -12.50 -2.94 0.83
C LEU A 76 -12.69 -1.69 1.69
N LEU A 77 -13.93 -1.41 2.07
CA LEU A 77 -14.31 -0.24 2.84
C LEU A 77 -14.99 -0.69 4.13
N ASP A 78 -14.64 -0.03 5.21
CA ASP A 78 -15.29 -0.06 6.50
C ASP A 78 -15.76 1.35 6.82
N ASP A 79 -17.03 1.62 6.50
CA ASP A 79 -17.65 2.93 6.73
C ASP A 79 -17.90 3.19 8.22
N THR A 80 -17.98 2.13 9.04
CA THR A 80 -18.20 2.23 10.49
C THR A 80 -16.98 2.84 11.18
N HIS A 81 -15.79 2.36 10.82
CA HIS A 81 -14.52 2.85 11.37
C HIS A 81 -13.80 3.82 10.44
N GLN A 82 -14.39 4.17 9.30
CA GLN A 82 -13.81 5.03 8.27
C GLN A 82 -12.43 4.55 7.77
N LEU A 83 -12.32 3.23 7.57
CA LEU A 83 -11.11 2.57 7.11
C LEU A 83 -11.25 2.08 5.67
N LEU A 84 -10.17 2.24 4.93
CA LEU A 84 -9.97 1.75 3.58
C LEU A 84 -8.89 0.66 3.63
N CYS A 85 -9.17 -0.49 3.06
CA CYS A 85 -8.21 -1.58 2.90
C CYS A 85 -7.90 -1.82 1.42
N LEU A 86 -6.62 -1.81 1.10
CA LEU A 86 -6.06 -2.31 -0.14
C LEU A 86 -5.62 -3.76 0.11
N PRO A 87 -6.38 -4.78 -0.34
CA PRO A 87 -6.11 -6.19 -0.07
C PRO A 87 -4.83 -6.73 -0.73
N ASN A 88 -4.07 -5.87 -1.43
CA ASN A 88 -3.01 -6.16 -2.38
C ASN A 88 -3.43 -7.07 -3.53
N ASN A 89 -3.25 -6.58 -4.75
CA ASN A 89 -3.51 -7.38 -5.93
C ASN A 89 -2.35 -8.37 -6.15
N VAL A 90 -2.40 -9.54 -5.50
CA VAL A 90 -1.43 -10.63 -5.68
C VAL A 90 -1.22 -10.96 -7.17
N LYS A 91 -2.29 -10.87 -7.98
CA LYS A 91 -2.26 -11.07 -9.43
C LYS A 91 -1.30 -10.13 -10.19
N PHE A 92 -0.98 -8.95 -9.65
CA PHE A 92 -0.15 -7.95 -10.32
C PHE A 92 1.16 -7.64 -9.58
N SER A 93 1.22 -7.79 -8.25
CA SER A 93 2.46 -7.58 -7.49
C SER A 93 3.46 -8.74 -7.62
N GLY A 94 3.00 -9.96 -7.97
CA GLY A 94 3.84 -11.15 -8.03
C GLY A 94 4.40 -11.60 -6.66
N ALA A 95 3.98 -10.95 -5.57
CA ALA A 95 4.41 -11.20 -4.21
C ALA A 95 3.19 -11.18 -3.27
N GLU A 96 3.18 -12.09 -2.29
CA GLU A 96 2.21 -12.10 -1.19
C GLU A 96 2.50 -10.93 -0.24
N LEU A 97 1.95 -9.75 -0.57
CA LEU A 97 2.02 -8.56 0.27
C LEU A 97 0.81 -8.54 1.20
N ALA A 98 1.02 -8.27 2.49
CA ALA A 98 -0.05 -8.13 3.48
C ALA A 98 -0.91 -6.89 3.19
N PRO A 99 -2.25 -6.98 3.32
CA PRO A 99 -3.17 -5.86 3.06
C PRO A 99 -2.73 -4.55 3.72
N GLU A 100 -2.94 -3.44 3.01
CA GLU A 100 -2.62 -2.11 3.54
C GLU A 100 -3.90 -1.38 3.94
N TYR A 101 -3.92 -0.84 5.15
CA TYR A 101 -5.06 -0.12 5.70
C TYR A 101 -4.75 1.37 5.81
N PHE A 102 -5.76 2.20 5.51
CA PHE A 102 -5.67 3.66 5.53
C PHE A 102 -6.95 4.25 6.12
N GLN A 103 -6.83 5.29 6.92
CA GLN A 103 -7.97 6.09 7.35
C GLN A 103 -8.50 6.92 6.17
N TYR A 104 -9.82 7.11 6.07
CA TYR A 104 -10.42 7.93 5.00
C TYR A 104 -9.86 9.35 4.98
N HIS A 105 -9.70 9.97 6.17
CA HIS A 105 -9.18 11.34 6.29
C HIS A 105 -7.74 11.50 5.77
N MET A 106 -7.00 10.40 5.58
CA MET A 106 -5.66 10.44 5.00
C MET A 106 -5.71 10.55 3.48
N LEU A 107 -6.79 10.12 2.82
CA LEU A 107 -6.90 10.19 1.36
C LEU A 107 -7.04 11.66 0.93
N ARG A 108 -6.05 12.17 0.20
CA ARG A 108 -6.04 13.56 -0.30
C ARG A 108 -6.36 13.67 -1.76
N GLN A 109 -5.96 12.68 -2.55
CA GLN A 109 -6.12 12.73 -3.99
C GLN A 109 -6.26 11.33 -4.56
N SER A 110 -7.18 11.20 -5.50
CA SER A 110 -7.29 10.02 -6.37
C SER A 110 -7.52 10.46 -7.81
N TYR A 111 -6.77 9.88 -8.75
CA TYR A 111 -6.87 10.21 -10.17
C TYR A 111 -6.57 9.02 -11.06
N LEU A 112 -7.08 9.06 -12.29
CA LEU A 112 -6.81 8.08 -13.33
C LEU A 112 -5.53 8.48 -14.09
N GLU A 113 -4.59 7.55 -14.17
CA GLU A 113 -3.47 7.61 -15.09
C GLU A 113 -3.72 6.65 -16.25
N GLN A 114 -3.78 7.19 -17.46
CA GLN A 114 -4.00 6.45 -18.69
C GLN A 114 -3.02 6.92 -19.77
N GLN A 115 -2.24 6.00 -20.32
CA GLN A 115 -1.32 6.29 -21.43
C GLN A 115 -1.82 5.65 -22.72
N THR A 116 -2.17 6.47 -23.73
CA THR A 116 -2.54 6.00 -25.07
C THR A 116 -1.43 6.30 -26.07
N ARG A 117 -1.13 5.35 -26.98
CA ARG A 117 -0.21 5.58 -28.10
C ARG A 117 -0.99 5.52 -29.40
N THR A 118 -0.86 6.56 -30.21
CA THR A 118 -1.43 6.66 -31.56
C THR A 118 -0.36 6.29 -32.59
N GLN A 119 -0.28 5.01 -32.95
CA GLN A 119 0.45 4.55 -34.14
C GLN A 119 -0.34 3.43 -34.80
N ALA A 120 -1.20 3.78 -35.77
CA ALA A 120 -2.04 2.91 -36.60
C ALA A 120 -2.99 1.92 -35.89
N SER A 121 -2.81 1.71 -34.58
CA SER A 121 -3.62 0.90 -33.68
C SER A 121 -3.85 1.74 -32.43
N LEU A 122 -5.11 1.94 -32.05
CA LEU A 122 -5.46 2.71 -30.86
C LEU A 122 -5.25 1.80 -29.63
N VAL A 123 -4.05 1.87 -29.06
CA VAL A 123 -3.65 1.01 -27.94
C VAL A 123 -3.50 1.85 -26.68
N CYS A 124 -4.15 1.40 -25.61
CA CYS A 124 -3.96 1.87 -24.25
C CYS A 124 -2.87 1.03 -23.59
N LYS A 125 -1.77 1.64 -23.13
CA LYS A 125 -0.66 0.92 -22.49
C LYS A 125 -1.03 0.38 -21.11
N ASN A 126 -1.75 1.19 -20.34
CA ASN A 126 -2.12 0.89 -18.97
C ASN A 126 -3.33 1.71 -18.52
N ILE A 127 -4.02 1.18 -17.52
CA ILE A 127 -5.08 1.87 -16.77
C ILE A 127 -4.71 1.71 -15.30
N ILE A 128 -4.38 2.83 -14.64
CA ILE A 128 -3.91 2.84 -13.25
C ILE A 128 -4.69 3.91 -12.48
N VAL A 129 -5.26 3.55 -11.33
CA VAL A 129 -5.82 4.52 -10.39
C VAL A 129 -4.75 4.85 -9.35
N GLN A 130 -4.32 6.10 -9.32
CA GLN A 130 -3.33 6.60 -8.36
C GLN A 130 -4.03 7.15 -7.12
N LEU A 131 -3.50 6.81 -5.95
CA LEU A 131 -3.98 7.23 -4.64
C LEU A 131 -2.86 7.94 -3.89
N LYS A 132 -3.14 9.12 -3.35
CA LYS A 132 -2.23 9.87 -2.49
C LYS A 132 -2.83 10.00 -1.10
N PHE A 133 -2.18 9.35 -0.15
CA PHE A 133 -2.48 9.45 1.27
C PHE A 133 -1.50 10.41 1.94
N GLN A 134 -1.97 11.22 2.88
CA GLN A 134 -1.16 12.11 3.67
C GLN A 134 -1.59 12.07 5.13
N ASP A 135 -0.65 11.70 5.98
CA ASP A 135 -0.72 11.89 7.44
C ASP A 135 0.20 13.06 7.85
N THR A 136 0.07 13.55 9.08
CA THR A 136 0.69 14.78 9.64
C THR A 136 2.13 15.06 9.19
N ALA A 137 2.95 14.03 8.93
CA ALA A 137 4.32 14.18 8.43
C ALA A 137 4.68 13.28 7.22
N THR A 138 3.78 12.42 6.71
CA THR A 138 4.13 11.45 5.67
C THR A 138 3.15 11.45 4.51
N VAL A 139 3.69 11.53 3.29
CA VAL A 139 2.93 11.32 2.05
C VAL A 139 3.22 9.92 1.54
N GLN A 140 2.16 9.17 1.25
CA GLN A 140 2.24 7.83 0.70
C GLN A 140 1.46 7.77 -0.62
N GLN A 141 2.09 7.23 -1.67
CA GLN A 141 1.44 6.99 -2.95
C GLN A 141 1.20 5.50 -3.16
N ARG A 142 0.02 5.13 -3.65
CA ARG A 142 -0.35 3.76 -4.02
C ARG A 142 -1.01 3.76 -5.38
N ALA A 143 -0.76 2.69 -6.14
CA ALA A 143 -1.29 2.51 -7.47
C ALA A 143 -2.16 1.24 -7.53
N ILE A 144 -3.39 1.38 -7.99
CA ILE A 144 -4.25 0.25 -8.32
C ILE A 144 -4.15 0.04 -9.83
N VAL A 145 -3.44 -1.02 -10.24
CA VAL A 145 -3.27 -1.37 -11.64
C VAL A 145 -4.47 -2.21 -12.10
N LEU A 146 -5.24 -1.68 -13.05
CA LEU A 146 -6.38 -2.36 -13.66
C LEU A 146 -5.96 -3.08 -14.95
N VAL A 147 -5.11 -2.41 -15.74
CA VAL A 147 -4.54 -2.95 -16.98
C VAL A 147 -3.03 -2.74 -16.93
N PRO A 148 -2.22 -3.82 -16.77
CA PRO A 148 -0.76 -3.72 -16.69
C PRO A 148 -0.06 -3.78 -18.05
N LYS A 149 -0.75 -4.27 -19.09
CA LYS A 149 -0.19 -4.54 -20.42
C LYS A 149 -0.99 -3.79 -21.49
N PRO A 150 -0.34 -3.42 -22.61
CA PRO A 150 -1.02 -2.75 -23.70
C PRO A 150 -2.25 -3.54 -24.20
N ILE A 151 -3.36 -2.83 -24.41
CA ILE A 151 -4.62 -3.39 -24.88
C ILE A 151 -5.28 -2.45 -25.90
N ASP A 152 -5.99 -3.04 -26.85
CA ASP A 152 -6.82 -2.31 -27.81
C ASP A 152 -7.94 -1.54 -27.08
N ILE A 153 -8.13 -0.25 -27.40
CA ILE A 153 -9.17 0.57 -26.78
C ILE A 153 -10.60 0.15 -27.18
N HIS A 154 -10.76 -0.58 -28.28
CA HIS A 154 -12.04 -1.11 -28.72
C HIS A 154 -12.36 -2.45 -28.05
N SER A 155 -11.41 -3.04 -27.31
CA SER A 155 -11.66 -4.28 -26.59
C SER A 155 -12.68 -4.09 -25.47
N LEU A 156 -13.51 -5.11 -25.27
CA LEU A 156 -14.44 -5.15 -24.14
C LEU A 156 -13.71 -5.03 -22.79
N ILE A 157 -12.51 -5.58 -22.70
CA ILE A 157 -11.68 -5.53 -21.49
C ILE A 157 -11.30 -4.08 -21.18
N TYR A 158 -10.88 -3.28 -22.17
CA TYR A 158 -10.58 -1.86 -21.97
C TYR A 158 -11.82 -1.12 -21.43
N ALA A 159 -12.96 -1.25 -22.09
CA ALA A 159 -14.20 -0.57 -21.66
C ALA A 159 -14.63 -0.99 -20.25
N THR A 160 -14.50 -2.27 -19.92
CA THR A 160 -14.83 -2.82 -18.61
C THR A 160 -13.90 -2.26 -17.53
N GLN A 161 -12.59 -2.27 -17.76
CA GLN A 161 -11.61 -1.77 -16.78
C GLN A 161 -11.69 -0.25 -16.61
N LEU A 162 -12.00 0.49 -17.67
CA LEU A 162 -12.23 1.93 -17.59
C LEU A 162 -13.46 2.26 -16.74
N LYS A 163 -14.55 1.50 -16.90
CA LYS A 163 -15.75 1.63 -16.05
C LYS A 163 -15.42 1.36 -14.58
N VAL A 164 -14.60 0.34 -14.31
CA VAL A 164 -14.12 0.05 -12.95
C VAL A 164 -13.27 1.19 -12.39
N ALA A 165 -12.36 1.78 -13.19
CA ALA A 165 -11.58 2.95 -12.80
C ALA A 165 -12.48 4.13 -12.39
N HIS A 166 -13.51 4.43 -13.18
CA HIS A 166 -14.44 5.51 -12.85
C HIS A 166 -15.25 5.22 -11.58
N GLN A 167 -15.69 3.98 -11.38
CA GLN A 167 -16.39 3.59 -10.15
C GLN A 167 -15.49 3.73 -8.90
N LEU A 168 -14.22 3.32 -9.02
CA LEU A 168 -13.23 3.52 -7.97
C LEU A 168 -13.09 4.99 -7.63
N LEU A 169 -12.85 5.85 -8.63
CA LEU A 169 -12.66 7.28 -8.43
C LEU A 169 -13.88 7.96 -7.81
N ALA A 170 -15.08 7.67 -8.29
CA ALA A 170 -16.30 8.25 -7.75
C ALA A 170 -16.47 7.92 -6.25
N THR A 171 -16.20 6.67 -5.87
CA THR A 171 -16.29 6.25 -4.46
C THR A 171 -15.17 6.87 -3.62
N LEU A 172 -13.95 6.92 -4.15
CA LEU A 172 -12.79 7.53 -3.48
C LEU A 172 -12.97 9.04 -3.24
N HIS A 173 -13.59 9.75 -4.19
CA HIS A 173 -13.93 11.17 -4.03
C HIS A 173 -15.02 11.37 -2.97
N GLN A 174 -16.01 10.48 -2.88
CA GLN A 174 -17.03 10.55 -1.82
C GLN A 174 -16.41 10.39 -0.43
N ILE A 175 -15.46 9.47 -0.23
CA ILE A 175 -14.84 9.25 1.08
C ILE A 175 -13.78 10.32 1.44
N ALA A 176 -13.13 10.95 0.45
CA ALA A 176 -12.11 11.98 0.69
C ALA A 176 -12.70 13.34 1.13
N THR A 177 -13.99 13.55 0.90
CA THR A 177 -14.73 14.76 1.26
C THR A 177 -15.92 14.35 2.15
N PRO A 178 -15.68 14.07 3.45
CA PRO A 178 -16.80 13.85 4.36
C PRO A 178 -17.60 15.16 4.49
N SER A 179 -18.92 15.03 4.36
CA SER A 179 -19.88 16.12 4.54
C SER A 179 -19.86 16.69 5.96
#